data_AF-A0AA86N7F5-F1
#
_entry.id   AF-A0AA86N7F5-F1
#
_cell.length_a   1.000
_cell.length_b   1.000
_cell.length_c   1.000
_cell.angle_alpha   90.00
_cell.angle_beta   90.00
_cell.angle_gamma   90.00
#
_symmetry.space_group_name_H-M   'P 1'
#
loop_
_entity.id
_entity.type
_entity.pdbx_description
1 polymer ?
#
loop_
_entity_poly.entity_id
_entity_poly.type
_entity_poly.pdbx_seq_one_letter_code
_entity_poly.pdbx_strand_id
1 'polypeptide(L)'
;MPYHKWTVQEEGRLQDAVKQFGLNWQAIHMYIFQNISPACLKNKYYSRIHNNNAFESVQSSSKCNELDSVQESILQQIRIIIQQGEQ
;
A
#
# COMPACT_ATOMS: atom_id res chain seq x y z
N MET A 1 29.34 -6.56 1.26
CA MET A 1 28.18 -5.66 1.39
C MET A 1 27.15 -6.37 2.25
N PRO A 2 26.75 -5.84 3.41
CA PRO A 2 25.73 -6.47 4.24
C PRO A 2 24.41 -6.52 3.46
N TYR A 3 23.78 -7.70 3.44
CA TYR A 3 22.50 -7.91 2.77
C TYR A 3 21.38 -7.38 3.66
N HIS A 4 20.72 -6.30 3.24
CA HIS A 4 19.56 -5.76 3.96
C HIS A 4 18.32 -6.61 3.66
N LYS A 5 17.77 -7.24 4.69
CA LYS A 5 16.52 -8.00 4.58
C LYS A 5 15.35 -7.04 4.68
N TRP A 6 14.68 -6.80 3.56
CA TRP A 6 13.50 -5.95 3.50
C TRP A 6 12.29 -6.62 4.11
N THR A 7 11.65 -5.94 5.06
CA THR A 7 10.34 -6.33 5.59
C THR A 7 9.19 -5.63 4.85
N VAL A 8 7.99 -6.22 4.92
CA VAL A 8 6.78 -5.64 4.29
C VAL A 8 6.48 -4.23 4.79
N GLN A 9 6.74 -3.96 6.08
CA GLN A 9 6.57 -2.62 6.66
C GLN A 9 7.55 -1.61 6.05
N GLU A 10 8.82 -1.98 5.89
CA GLU A 10 9.82 -1.12 5.25
C GLU A 10 9.50 -0.88 3.77
N GLU A 11 8.98 -1.89 3.07
CA GLU A 11 8.52 -1.73 1.68
C GLU A 11 7.35 -0.77 1.55
N GLY A 12 6.41 -0.82 2.51
CA GLY A 12 5.32 0.14 2.61
C GLY A 12 5.82 1.56 2.85
N ARG A 13 6.76 1.73 3.80
CA ARG A 13 7.40 3.03 4.06
C ARG A 13 8.20 3.54 2.86
N LEU A 14 8.88 2.66 2.12
CA LEU A 14 9.59 3.04 0.90
C LEU A 14 8.62 3.55 -0.18
N GLN A 15 7.49 2.89 -0.37
CA GLN A 15 6.46 3.37 -1.31
C GLN A 15 5.89 4.72 -0.90
N ASP A 16 5.57 4.87 0.39
CA ASP A 16 5.03 6.12 0.92
C ASP A 16 6.05 7.27 0.78
N ALA A 17 7.31 7.00 1.11
CA ALA A 17 8.40 7.96 0.93
C ALA A 17 8.61 8.33 -0.54
N VAL A 18 8.47 7.39 -1.48
CA VAL A 18 8.53 7.71 -2.92
C VAL A 18 7.32 8.52 -3.38
N LYS A 19 6.14 8.34 -2.78
CA LYS A 19 4.97 9.21 -3.05
C LYS A 19 5.18 10.63 -2.53
N GLN A 20 5.80 10.78 -1.37
CA GLN A 20 6.04 12.09 -0.73
C GLN A 20 7.22 12.84 -1.34
N PHE A 21 8.36 12.18 -1.55
CA PHE A 21 9.62 12.79 -1.98
C PHE A 21 9.95 12.52 -3.45
N GLY A 22 9.17 11.69 -4.16
CA GLY A 22 9.48 11.26 -5.52
C GLY A 22 10.64 10.26 -5.59
N LEU A 23 11.36 10.24 -6.72
CA LEU A 23 12.54 9.38 -6.93
C LEU A 23 13.82 9.97 -6.31
N ASN A 24 13.68 10.85 -5.31
CA ASN A 24 14.79 11.51 -4.63
C ASN A 24 15.38 10.58 -3.55
N TRP A 25 16.14 9.56 -3.96
CA TRP A 25 16.69 8.53 -3.07
C TRP A 25 17.58 9.09 -1.95
N GLN A 26 18.29 10.20 -2.20
CA GLN A 26 19.11 10.88 -1.19
C GLN A 26 18.24 11.43 -0.06
N ALA A 27 17.13 12.09 -0.40
CA ALA A 27 16.18 12.61 0.59
C ALA A 27 15.54 11.45 1.37
N ILE A 28 15.08 10.41 0.69
CA ILE A 28 14.46 9.24 1.34
C ILE A 28 15.46 8.56 2.31
N HIS A 29 16.72 8.42 1.90
CA HIS A 29 17.79 7.92 2.78
C HIS A 29 17.97 8.81 4.02
N MET A 30 18.10 10.12 3.85
CA MET A 30 18.35 11.03 4.98
C MET A 30 17.17 11.11 5.95
N TYR A 31 15.93 11.17 5.43
CA TYR A 31 14.75 11.42 6.26
C TYR A 31 14.09 10.14 6.78
N ILE A 32 14.12 9.04 6.03
CA ILE A 32 13.35 7.82 6.36
C ILE A 32 14.27 6.63 6.66
N PHE A 33 15.34 6.44 5.88
CA PHE A 33 16.16 5.24 5.92
C PHE A 33 17.66 5.54 6.05
N GLN A 34 18.09 6.05 7.20
CA GLN A 34 19.50 6.43 7.44
C GLN A 34 20.48 5.25 7.42
N ASN A 35 19.96 4.03 7.61
CA ASN A 35 20.75 2.80 7.64
C ASN A 35 20.82 2.07 6.28
N ILE A 36 20.09 2.54 5.25
CA ILE A 36 19.98 1.84 3.96
C ILE A 36 20.48 2.74 2.84
N SER A 37 21.60 2.37 2.21
CA SER A 37 22.15 3.18 1.14
C SER A 37 21.14 3.48 0.03
N PRO A 38 21.18 4.68 -0.58
CA PRO A 38 20.23 5.10 -1.61
C PRO A 38 20.22 4.16 -2.84
N ALA A 39 21.35 3.51 -3.14
CA ALA A 39 21.43 2.48 -4.17
C ALA A 39 20.59 1.23 -3.83
N CYS A 40 20.54 0.82 -2.55
CA CYS A 40 19.68 -0.27 -2.09
C CYS A 40 18.20 0.12 -2.18
N LEU A 41 17.84 1.36 -1.83
CA LEU A 41 16.47 1.87 -1.97
C LEU A 41 16.01 1.83 -3.43
N LYS A 42 16.86 2.34 -4.33
CA LYS A 42 16.63 2.33 -5.77
C LYS A 42 16.44 0.90 -6.29
N ASN A 43 17.39 0.01 -6.00
CA ASN A 43 17.33 -1.38 -6.43
C ASN A 43 16.06 -2.06 -5.90
N LYS A 44 15.71 -1.88 -4.62
CA LYS A 44 14.50 -2.45 -4.04
C LYS A 44 13.23 -1.96 -4.75
N TYR A 45 13.14 -0.66 -5.02
CA TYR A 45 11.99 -0.07 -5.70
C TYR A 45 11.81 -0.65 -7.11
N TYR A 46 12.88 -0.72 -7.91
CA TYR A 46 12.83 -1.32 -9.25
C TYR A 46 12.65 -2.84 -9.22
N SER A 47 13.22 -3.54 -8.23
CA SER A 47 12.94 -4.97 -8.02
C SER A 47 11.48 -5.23 -7.67
N ARG A 48 10.82 -4.28 -7.01
CA ARG A 48 9.38 -4.38 -6.75
C ARG A 48 8.56 -4.13 -8.03
N ILE A 49 8.99 -3.25 -8.93
CA ILE A 49 8.35 -3.09 -10.25
C ILE A 49 8.35 -4.41 -11.02
N HIS A 50 9.44 -5.20 -10.97
CA HIS A 50 9.44 -6.52 -11.61
C HIS A 50 8.53 -7.55 -10.90
N ASN A 51 8.27 -7.38 -9.60
CA ASN A 51 7.38 -8.24 -8.81
C ASN A 51 5.91 -7.79 -8.81
N ASN A 52 5.55 -6.64 -9.39
CA ASN A 52 4.16 -6.18 -9.42
C ASN A 52 3.25 -7.05 -10.30
N ASN A 53 3.78 -7.96 -11.12
CA ASN A 53 2.96 -9.05 -11.71
C ASN A 53 2.52 -10.11 -10.67
N ALA A 54 3.03 -10.07 -9.43
CA ALA A 54 2.73 -11.04 -8.37
C ALA A 54 2.17 -10.42 -7.07
N PHE A 55 2.16 -9.08 -6.92
CA PHE A 55 1.75 -8.39 -5.68
C PHE A 55 0.28 -7.90 -5.68
N GLU A 56 -0.53 -8.24 -6.68
CA GLU A 56 -1.99 -8.11 -6.59
C GLU A 56 -2.65 -9.23 -5.73
N SER A 57 -1.87 -9.98 -4.93
CA SER A 57 -2.42 -11.06 -4.10
C SER A 57 -2.19 -10.92 -2.59
N VAL A 58 -1.41 -9.93 -2.11
CA VAL A 58 -1.11 -9.78 -0.67
C VAL A 58 -1.35 -8.35 -0.15
N GLN A 59 -2.40 -7.68 -0.64
CA GLN A 59 -3.12 -6.68 0.16
C GLN A 59 -4.36 -7.31 0.81
N SER A 60 -4.14 -8.39 1.56
CA SER A 60 -5.08 -8.89 2.57
C SER A 60 -4.31 -9.32 3.80
N SER A 61 -3.67 -8.37 4.50
CA SER A 61 -3.50 -8.48 5.94
C SER A 61 -3.15 -7.14 6.56
N SER A 62 -3.90 -6.78 7.59
CA SER A 62 -3.77 -5.59 8.45
C SER A 62 -4.41 -4.30 7.94
N LYS A 63 -5.72 -4.35 7.70
CA LYS A 63 -6.62 -3.32 8.24
C LYS A 63 -7.68 -4.01 9.09
N CYS A 64 -7.53 -3.87 10.39
CA CYS A 64 -8.63 -4.05 11.32
C CYS A 64 -9.75 -3.11 10.86
N ASN A 65 -10.94 -3.63 10.56
CA ASN A 65 -12.25 -2.98 10.66
C ASN A 65 -13.33 -3.96 10.18
N GLU A 66 -13.88 -4.72 11.14
CA GLU A 66 -15.02 -5.63 11.00
C GLU A 66 -16.35 -4.88 10.79
N LEU A 67 -16.35 -3.71 10.13
CA LEU A 67 -17.53 -2.84 10.03
C LEU A 67 -17.98 -2.50 8.60
N ASP A 68 -17.48 -3.17 7.57
CA ASP A 68 -17.84 -2.82 6.17
C ASP A 68 -19.00 -3.69 5.62
N SER A 69 -19.22 -4.89 6.18
CA SER A 69 -20.22 -5.84 5.64
C SER A 69 -21.68 -5.47 5.99
N VAL A 70 -21.90 -4.88 7.17
CA VAL A 70 -23.26 -4.48 7.60
C VAL A 70 -23.72 -3.21 6.89
N GLN A 71 -22.80 -2.29 6.61
CA GLN A 71 -23.11 -1.02 5.93
C GLN A 71 -23.59 -1.24 4.50
N GLU A 72 -22.96 -2.17 3.76
CA GLU A 72 -23.37 -2.50 2.39
C GLU A 72 -24.76 -3.15 2.33
N SER A 73 -25.11 -3.98 3.32
CA SER A 73 -26.45 -4.61 3.38
C SER A 73 -27.57 -3.57 3.60
N ILE A 74 -27.32 -2.57 4.46
CA ILE A 74 -28.28 -1.49 4.72
C ILE A 74 -28.44 -0.62 3.47
N LEU A 75 -27.34 -0.30 2.77
CA LEU A 75 -27.39 0.50 1.54
C LEU A 75 -28.14 -0.21 0.41
N GLN A 76 -28.04 -1.54 0.32
CA GLN A 76 -28.82 -2.32 -0.65
C GLN A 76 -30.31 -2.32 -0.34
N GLN A 77 -30.71 -2.44 0.92
CA GLN A 77 -32.13 -2.38 1.30
C GLN A 77 -32.77 -1.01 1.03
N ILE A 78 -32.04 0.08 1.28
CA ILE A 78 -32.53 1.44 0.98
C ILE A 78 -32.76 1.62 -0.53
N ARG A 79 -31.87 1.10 -1.39
CA ARG A 79 -32.03 1.19 -2.85
C ARG A 79 -33.29 0.50 -3.36
N ILE A 80 -33.61 -0.68 -2.80
CA ILE A 80 -34.80 -1.44 -3.22
C ILE A 80 -36.08 -0.71 -2.83
N ILE A 81 -36.13 -0.12 -1.64
CA ILE A 81 -37.32 0.60 -1.15
C ILE A 81 -37.61 1.86 -1.98
N ILE A 82 -36.56 2.61 -2.37
CA ILE A 82 -36.73 3.82 -3.18
C ILE A 82 -37.27 3.50 -4.59
N GLN A 83 -36.97 2.33 -5.13
CA GLN A 83 -37.32 1.96 -6.51
C GLN A 83 -38.77 1.43 -6.66
N GLN A 84 -39.44 1.08 -5.55
CA GLN A 84 -40.82 0.56 -5.57
C GLN A 84 -41.90 1.63 -5.26
N GLY A 85 -41.50 2.89 -5.07
CA GLY A 85 -42.42 3.99 -4.68
C GLY A 85 -43.01 4.82 -5.83
N GLU A 86 -42.75 4.49 -7.10
CA GLU A 86 -43.29 5.22 -8.25
C GLU A 86 -44.18 4.33 -9.15
N GLN A 87 -45.24 3.74 -8.58
CA GLN A 87 -46.43 3.30 -9.34
C GLN A 87 -47.71 3.76 -8.65
#